data_AF-A0A974ZP24-F1
#
_entry.id   AF-A0A974ZP24-F1
#
_cell.length_a   1.000
_cell.length_b   1.000
_cell.length_c   1.000
_cell.angle_alpha   90.00
_cell.angle_beta   90.00
_cell.angle_gamma   90.00
#
_symmetry.space_group_name_H-M   'P 1'
#
loop_
_entity.id
_entity.type
_entity.pdbx_description
1 polymer ?
#
loop_
_entity_poly.entity_id
_entity_poly.type
_entity_poly.pdbx_seq_one_letter_code
_entity_poly.pdbx_strand_id
1 'polypeptide(L)'
;MLFGALGAFTVVALAGVLLALDVFKGIGSSKQFALAHAGVALLGSLLVILAALGGDNRVWTNIGLAVVIIGLGITISFKRAKGEHPKGLVAAHGGLAVICYLILAYYTFTPAA
;
A
#
# COMPACT_ATOMS: atom_id res chain seq x y z
N MET A 1 -5.80 -2.10 -16.80
CA MET A 1 -5.24 -2.65 -15.54
C MET A 1 -4.68 -1.53 -14.65
N LEU A 2 -3.82 -0.65 -15.17
CA LEU A 2 -3.20 0.42 -14.36
C LEU A 2 -4.20 1.39 -13.71
N PHE A 3 -5.20 1.90 -14.43
CA PHE A 3 -6.25 2.74 -13.81
C PHE A 3 -6.99 2.04 -12.65
N GLY A 4 -7.26 0.73 -12.79
CA GLY A 4 -7.89 -0.06 -11.73
C GLY A 4 -6.97 -0.24 -10.52
N ALA A 5 -5.68 -0.54 -10.76
CA ALA A 5 -4.67 -0.61 -9.71
C ALA A 5 -4.50 0.73 -9.00
N LEU A 6 -4.43 1.84 -9.75
CA LEU A 6 -4.32 3.18 -9.22
C LEU A 6 -5.51 3.51 -8.32
N GLY A 7 -6.74 3.29 -8.80
CA GLY A 7 -7.96 3.51 -8.01
C GLY A 7 -8.00 2.67 -6.72
N ALA A 8 -7.61 1.39 -6.79
CA ALA A 8 -7.49 0.54 -5.60
C ALA A 8 -6.47 1.10 -4.60
N PHE A 9 -5.29 1.51 -5.07
CA PHE A 9 -4.27 2.08 -4.21
C PHE A 9 -4.63 3.48 -3.68
N THR A 10 -5.47 4.26 -4.38
CA THR A 10 -6.02 5.50 -3.83
C THR A 10 -6.89 5.20 -2.61
N VAL A 11 -7.77 4.20 -2.69
CA VAL A 11 -8.59 3.77 -1.54
C VAL A 11 -7.71 3.27 -0.39
N VAL A 12 -6.67 2.50 -0.70
CA VAL A 12 -5.69 2.01 0.27
C VAL A 12 -4.95 3.16 0.94
N ALA A 13 -4.54 4.18 0.20
CA ALA A 13 -3.86 5.36 0.73
C ALA A 13 -4.76 6.12 1.71
N LEU A 14 -6.02 6.37 1.35
CA LEU A 14 -6.98 7.02 2.25
C LEU A 14 -7.20 6.21 3.53
N ALA A 15 -7.44 4.90 3.41
CA ALA A 15 -7.58 4.02 4.57
C ALA A 15 -6.30 3.96 5.41
N GLY A 16 -5.14 3.95 4.76
CA GLY A 16 -3.82 3.94 5.39
C GLY A 16 -3.56 5.21 6.20
N VAL A 17 -3.99 6.37 5.73
CA VAL A 17 -3.93 7.63 6.50
C VAL A 17 -4.76 7.51 7.78
N LEU A 18 -5.98 6.99 7.71
CA LEU A 18 -6.83 6.81 8.89
C LEU A 18 -6.19 5.85 9.91
N LEU A 19 -5.67 4.71 9.44
CA LEU A 19 -4.94 3.76 10.29
C LEU A 19 -3.67 4.38 10.89
N ALA A 20 -2.94 5.18 10.12
CA ALA A 20 -1.75 5.88 10.62
C ALA A 20 -2.14 6.86 11.72
N LEU A 21 -3.19 7.66 11.54
CA LEU A 21 -3.68 8.59 12.56
C LEU A 21 -3.99 7.88 13.88
N ASP A 22 -4.60 6.68 13.84
CA ASP A 22 -4.83 5.88 15.06
C ASP A 22 -3.52 5.54 15.77
N VAL A 23 -2.49 5.13 15.01
CA VAL A 23 -1.16 4.83 15.57
C VAL A 23 -0.52 6.09 16.16
N PHE A 24 -0.61 7.23 15.48
CA PHE A 24 -0.04 8.49 15.96
C PHE A 24 -0.75 9.04 17.21
N LYS A 25 -2.07 8.83 17.31
CA LYS A 25 -2.91 9.16 18.47
C LYS A 25 -2.77 8.16 19.63
N GLY A 26 -2.11 7.03 19.42
CA GLY A 26 -1.97 6.01 20.47
C GLY A 26 -3.26 5.20 20.71
N ILE A 27 -4.23 5.21 19.79
CA ILE A 27 -5.50 4.49 19.95
C ILE A 27 -5.47 3.16 19.18
N GLY A 28 -6.40 2.26 19.50
CA GLY A 28 -6.61 1.02 18.75
C GLY A 28 -7.29 1.28 17.41
N SER A 29 -7.04 0.42 16.42
CA SER A 29 -7.73 0.45 15.12
C SER A 29 -8.67 -0.75 15.01
N SER A 30 -9.76 -0.59 14.29
CA SER A 30 -10.66 -1.71 13.97
C SER A 30 -9.92 -2.79 13.16
N LYS A 31 -10.01 -4.05 13.61
CA LYS A 31 -9.40 -5.19 12.92
C LYS A 31 -10.01 -5.38 11.53
N GLN A 32 -11.32 -5.23 11.40
CA GLN A 32 -12.03 -5.32 10.13
C GLN A 32 -11.56 -4.23 9.15
N PHE A 33 -11.32 -3.02 9.67
CA PHE A 33 -10.82 -1.92 8.84
C PHE A 33 -9.38 -2.16 8.37
N ALA A 34 -8.50 -2.68 9.23
CA ALA A 34 -7.15 -3.07 8.85
C ALA A 34 -7.13 -4.23 7.83
N LEU A 35 -8.02 -5.21 7.99
CA LEU A 35 -8.19 -6.31 7.03
C LEU A 35 -8.73 -5.81 5.69
N ALA A 36 -9.67 -4.86 5.69
CA ALA A 36 -10.17 -4.24 4.46
C ALA A 36 -9.05 -3.48 3.74
N HIS A 37 -8.24 -2.69 4.46
CA HIS A 37 -7.08 -2.02 3.90
C HIS A 37 -6.10 -3.01 3.25
N ALA A 38 -5.75 -4.10 3.95
CA ALA A 38 -4.88 -5.14 3.42
C ALA A 38 -5.50 -5.83 2.19
N GLY A 39 -6.79 -6.16 2.22
CA GLY A 39 -7.50 -6.81 1.12
C GLY A 39 -7.52 -5.95 -0.15
N VAL A 40 -7.81 -4.66 -0.04
CA VAL A 40 -7.79 -3.75 -1.20
C VAL A 40 -6.35 -3.53 -1.70
N ALA A 41 -5.35 -3.52 -0.81
CA ALA A 41 -3.94 -3.45 -1.20
C ALA A 41 -3.48 -4.68 -1.99
N LEU A 42 -3.94 -5.88 -1.59
CA LEU A 42 -3.69 -7.11 -2.33
C LEU A 42 -4.39 -7.11 -3.69
N LEU A 43 -5.62 -6.60 -3.78
CA LEU A 43 -6.31 -6.42 -5.06
C LEU A 43 -5.53 -5.47 -5.99
N GLY A 44 -5.10 -4.30 -5.49
CA GLY A 44 -4.27 -3.37 -6.26
C GLY A 44 -2.98 -4.02 -6.75
N SER A 45 -2.30 -4.78 -5.87
CA SER A 45 -1.07 -5.51 -6.20
C SER A 45 -1.31 -6.57 -7.27
N LEU A 46 -2.40 -7.33 -7.19
CA LEU A 46 -2.80 -8.30 -8.21
C LEU A 46 -3.00 -7.64 -9.57
N LEU A 47 -3.68 -6.50 -9.62
CA LEU A 47 -3.89 -5.76 -10.88
C LEU A 47 -2.56 -5.27 -11.50
N VAL A 48 -1.58 -4.88 -10.67
CA VAL A 48 -0.22 -4.54 -11.14
C VAL A 48 0.51 -5.77 -11.68
N ILE A 49 0.43 -6.91 -11.00
CA ILE A 49 1.03 -8.17 -11.45
C ILE A 49 0.42 -8.60 -12.79
N LEU A 50 -0.90 -8.53 -12.94
CA LEU A 50 -1.57 -8.85 -14.20
C LEU A 50 -1.14 -7.89 -15.33
N ALA A 51 -0.88 -6.62 -15.02
CA ALA A 51 -0.33 -5.67 -16.00
C ALA A 51 1.07 -6.07 -16.46
N ALA A 52 1.95 -6.48 -15.53
CA ALA A 52 3.28 -6.97 -15.86
C ALA A 52 3.24 -8.26 -16.70
N LEU A 53 2.39 -9.22 -16.32
CA LEU A 53 2.20 -10.47 -17.09
C LEU A 53 1.58 -10.22 -18.47
N GLY A 54 0.83 -9.13 -18.62
CA GLY A 54 0.30 -8.64 -19.91
C GLY A 54 1.33 -7.89 -20.77
N GLY A 55 2.58 -7.78 -20.32
CA GLY A 55 3.70 -7.20 -21.08
C GLY A 55 4.16 -5.81 -20.61
N ASP A 56 3.50 -5.20 -19.62
CA ASP A 56 3.92 -3.89 -19.09
C ASP A 56 5.07 -4.05 -18.08
N ASN A 57 6.31 -4.14 -18.58
CA ASN A 57 7.49 -4.33 -17.74
C ASN A 57 7.85 -3.12 -16.86
N ARG A 58 7.23 -1.95 -17.06
CA ARG A 58 7.58 -0.74 -16.30
C ARG A 58 7.16 -0.85 -14.83
N VAL A 59 6.13 -1.66 -14.55
CA VAL A 59 5.57 -1.81 -13.19
C VAL A 59 6.28 -2.85 -12.32
N TRP A 60 7.36 -3.49 -12.79
CA TRP A 60 8.16 -4.40 -11.95
C TRP A 60 8.71 -3.71 -10.69
N THR A 61 9.05 -2.43 -10.78
CA THR A 61 9.45 -1.62 -9.62
C THR A 61 8.33 -1.51 -8.59
N ASN A 62 7.07 -1.33 -9.03
CA ASN A 62 5.91 -1.30 -8.13
C ASN A 62 5.70 -2.65 -7.44
N ILE A 63 5.93 -3.77 -8.15
CA ILE A 63 5.84 -5.12 -7.57
C ILE A 63 6.90 -5.29 -6.47
N GLY A 64 8.15 -4.92 -6.74
CA GLY A 64 9.23 -4.98 -5.74
C GLY A 64 8.93 -4.12 -4.51
N LEU A 65 8.46 -2.88 -4.70
CA LEU A 65 8.04 -2.00 -3.61
C LEU A 65 6.87 -2.59 -2.82
N ALA A 66 5.86 -3.17 -3.49
CA ALA A 66 4.71 -3.77 -2.84
C ALA A 66 5.12 -4.90 -1.87
N VAL A 67 6.08 -5.75 -2.24
CA VAL A 67 6.61 -6.80 -1.35
C VAL A 67 7.19 -6.22 -0.07
N VAL A 68 8.01 -5.16 -0.17
CA VAL A 68 8.60 -4.48 0.99
C VAL A 68 7.52 -3.81 1.84
N ILE A 69 6.59 -3.09 1.22
CA ILE A 69 5.48 -2.40 1.90
C ILE A 69 4.60 -3.40 2.66
N ILE A 70 4.27 -4.54 2.05
CA ILE A 70 3.51 -5.62 2.70
C ILE A 70 4.27 -6.17 3.91
N GLY A 71 5.57 -6.44 3.78
CA GLY A 71 6.41 -6.88 4.90
C GLY A 71 6.40 -5.89 6.07
N LEU A 72 6.49 -4.58 5.78
CA LEU A 72 6.34 -3.54 6.79
C LEU A 72 4.93 -3.54 7.41
N GLY A 73 3.87 -3.67 6.62
CA GLY A 73 2.49 -3.72 7.10
C GLY A 73 2.22 -4.89 8.05
N ILE A 74 2.77 -6.07 7.72
CA ILE A 74 2.74 -7.25 8.61
C ILE A 74 3.49 -6.97 9.92
N THR A 75 4.69 -6.38 9.84
CA THR A 75 5.50 -6.04 11.01
C THR A 75 4.80 -5.03 11.94
N ILE A 76 4.19 -3.99 11.35
CA ILE A 76 3.37 -3.01 12.07
C ILE A 76 2.22 -3.72 12.78
N SER A 77 1.52 -4.63 12.09
CA SER A 77 0.40 -5.38 12.64
C SER A 77 0.80 -6.24 13.84
N PHE A 78 1.95 -6.93 13.77
CA PHE A 78 2.46 -7.72 14.90
C PHE A 78 2.84 -6.86 16.10
N LYS A 79 3.51 -5.71 15.88
CA LYS A 79 3.83 -4.78 16.96
C LYS A 79 2.57 -4.18 17.60
N ARG A 80 1.58 -3.85 16.78
CA ARG A 80 0.27 -3.35 17.24
C ARG A 80 -0.49 -4.39 18.06
N ALA A 81 -0.41 -5.68 17.69
CA ALA A 81 -0.99 -6.77 18.47
C ALA A 81 -0.37 -6.91 19.87
N LYS A 82 0.87 -6.42 20.06
CA LYS A 82 1.55 -6.35 21.36
C LYS A 82 1.28 -5.04 22.14
N GLY A 83 0.43 -4.17 21.62
CA GLY A 83 0.14 -2.86 22.22
C GLY A 83 1.16 -1.76 21.90
N GLU A 84 2.11 -2.01 20.98
CA GLU A 84 3.09 -0.99 20.57
C GLU A 84 2.49 -0.01 19.54
N HIS A 85 3.04 1.21 19.49
CA HIS A 85 2.69 2.26 18.51
C HIS A 85 3.90 2.63 17.66
N PRO A 86 4.29 1.80 16.67
CA PRO A 86 5.57 1.95 15.97
C PRO A 86 5.52 3.06 14.90
N LYS A 87 5.50 4.32 15.34
CA LYS A 87 5.37 5.52 14.47
C LYS A 87 6.41 5.56 13.35
N GLY A 88 7.65 5.17 13.63
CA GLY A 88 8.73 5.11 12.63
C GLY A 88 8.46 4.10 11.51
N LEU A 89 7.95 2.91 11.85
CA LEU A 89 7.59 1.91 10.84
C LEU A 89 6.38 2.35 10.01
N VAL A 90 5.40 2.99 10.64
CA VAL A 90 4.24 3.56 9.92
C VAL A 90 4.69 4.66 8.94
N ALA A 91 5.60 5.53 9.36
CA ALA A 91 6.16 6.57 8.49
C ALA A 91 6.94 5.96 7.31
N ALA A 92 7.76 4.93 7.54
CA ALA A 92 8.49 4.23 6.48
C ALA A 92 7.54 3.51 5.51
N HIS A 93 6.54 2.79 6.03
CA HIS A 93 5.52 2.12 5.24
C HIS A 93 4.73 3.12 4.39
N GLY A 94 4.23 4.20 4.99
CA GLY A 94 3.49 5.26 4.31
C GLY A 94 4.34 5.98 3.25
N GLY A 95 5.59 6.30 3.56
CA GLY A 95 6.51 6.94 2.61
C GLY A 95 6.78 6.08 1.38
N LEU A 96 7.07 4.79 1.57
CA LEU A 96 7.23 3.85 0.46
C LEU A 96 5.94 3.66 -0.33
N ALA A 97 4.78 3.62 0.35
CA ALA A 97 3.48 3.55 -0.32
C ALA A 97 3.20 4.77 -1.19
N VAL A 98 3.55 5.99 -0.73
CA VAL A 98 3.44 7.21 -1.54
C VAL A 98 4.36 7.14 -2.76
N ILE A 99 5.62 6.72 -2.61
CA ILE A 99 6.55 6.57 -3.74
C ILE A 99 6.00 5.56 -4.76
N CYS A 100 5.55 4.40 -4.28
CA CYS A 100 4.95 3.36 -5.13
C CYS A 100 3.71 3.90 -5.88
N TYR A 101 2.85 4.64 -5.18
CA TYR A 101 1.67 5.27 -5.76
C TYR A 101 2.03 6.29 -6.85
N LEU A 102 3.02 7.16 -6.61
CA LEU A 102 3.45 8.16 -7.58
C LEU A 102 4.05 7.55 -8.83
N ILE A 103 4.85 6.48 -8.70
CA ILE A 103 5.39 5.73 -9.84
C ILE A 103 4.24 5.10 -10.65
N LEU A 104 3.27 4.46 -9.96
CA LEU A 104 2.12 3.87 -10.64
C LEU A 104 1.27 4.94 -11.34
N ALA A 105 1.03 6.07 -10.69
CA ALA A 105 0.28 7.19 -11.25
C ALA A 105 0.97 7.71 -12.50
N TYR A 106 2.30 7.90 -12.45
CA TYR A 106 3.10 8.30 -13.61
C TYR A 106 2.86 7.36 -14.79
N TYR A 107 3.11 6.05 -14.66
CA TYR A 107 2.87 5.10 -15.76
C TYR A 107 1.41 5.00 -16.21
N THR A 108 0.46 5.25 -15.31
CA THR A 108 -0.96 5.27 -15.65
C THR A 108 -1.30 6.46 -16.56
N PHE A 109 -0.73 7.64 -16.28
CA PHE A 109 -1.02 8.87 -17.02
C PHE A 109 -0.05 9.15 -18.17
N THR A 110 1.08 8.44 -18.26
CA THR A 110 2.03 8.52 -19.37
C THR A 110 2.25 7.15 -20.02
N PRO A 111 1.29 6.60 -20.78
CA PRO A 111 1.35 5.24 -21.29
C PRO A 111 2.46 4.99 -22.31
N ALA A 112 3.01 6.05 -22.91
CA ALA A 112 4.09 5.99 -23.89
C ALA A 112 5.49 6.19 -23.30
N ALA A 113 5.60 6.41 -21.99
CA ALA A 113 6.88 6.56 -21.28
C ALA A 113 7.59 5.21 -21.05
#